data_AF-V4QZT3-F1
#
_entry.id   AF-V4QZT3-F1
#
_cell.length_a   1.000
_cell.length_b   1.000
_cell.length_c   1.000
_cell.angle_alpha   90.00
_cell.angle_beta   90.00
_cell.angle_gamma   90.00
#
_symmetry.space_group_name_H-M   'P 1'
#
loop_
_entity.id
_entity.type
_entity.pdbx_description
1 polymer ?
#
loop_
_entity_poly.entity_id
_entity_poly.type
_entity_poly.pdbx_seq_one_letter_code
_entity_poly.pdbx_strand_id
1 'polypeptide(L)'
;MRVALNGSAGAVIVANPDIADVQVIDSRTIYIVGKGFGNSAITVTGRDGRTLFDGEIFVTTSQKGAINVYRGLKSSLTVCSTVCISEDATSENTSASAPSVPVTTPTVTTAPVAMQSVSH
;
A
#
# COMPACT_ATOMS: atom_id res chain seq x y z
N MET A 1 0.24 7.19 -13.91
CA MET A 1 1.45 7.98 -13.60
C MET A 1 2.53 7.64 -14.62
N ARG A 2 3.11 8.64 -15.30
CA ARG A 2 4.24 8.41 -16.22
C ARG A 2 5.55 8.39 -15.43
N VAL A 3 6.40 7.43 -15.71
CA VAL A 3 7.77 7.35 -15.18
C VAL A 3 8.75 7.25 -16.35
N ALA A 4 9.75 8.13 -16.34
CA ALA A 4 10.88 8.07 -17.28
C ALA A 4 12.02 7.29 -16.63
N LEU A 5 12.59 6.33 -17.36
CA LEU A 5 13.68 5.49 -16.94
C LEU A 5 15.02 6.04 -17.47
N ASN A 6 16.08 5.83 -16.71
CA ASN A 6 17.45 6.22 -17.08
C ASN A 6 18.16 5.16 -17.96
N GLY A 7 17.48 4.08 -18.33
CA GLY A 7 18.00 2.99 -19.14
C GLY A 7 16.90 2.23 -19.89
N SER A 8 17.29 1.28 -20.76
CA SER A 8 16.32 0.44 -21.47
C SER A 8 15.70 -0.57 -20.50
N ALA A 9 14.39 -0.55 -20.34
CA ALA A 9 13.64 -1.56 -19.59
C ALA A 9 13.95 -2.98 -20.12
N GLY A 10 14.26 -3.86 -19.18
CA GLY A 10 14.47 -5.29 -19.39
C GLY A 10 13.34 -6.11 -18.79
N ALA A 11 13.10 -5.96 -17.48
CA ALA A 11 11.99 -6.61 -16.79
C ALA A 11 11.24 -5.62 -15.89
N VAL A 12 9.94 -5.85 -15.73
CA VAL A 12 9.06 -5.12 -14.82
C VAL A 12 8.46 -6.11 -13.85
N ILE A 13 8.64 -5.86 -12.57
CA ILE A 13 8.12 -6.68 -11.48
C ILE A 13 7.09 -5.83 -10.74
N VAL A 14 5.89 -6.38 -10.59
CA VAL A 14 4.79 -5.76 -9.84
C VAL A 14 4.43 -6.68 -8.68
N ALA A 15 4.50 -6.16 -7.46
CA ALA A 15 4.24 -6.95 -6.26
C ALA A 15 2.78 -7.39 -6.16
N ASN A 16 1.84 -6.50 -6.50
CA ASN A 16 0.41 -6.81 -6.54
C ASN A 16 -0.26 -6.21 -7.80
N PRO A 17 -0.58 -7.05 -8.82
CA PRO A 17 -1.21 -6.63 -10.07
C PRO A 17 -2.72 -6.33 -9.96
N ASP A 18 -3.36 -6.66 -8.84
CA ASP A 18 -4.75 -6.28 -8.56
C ASP A 18 -4.84 -4.83 -8.08
N ILE A 19 -3.79 -4.31 -7.43
CA ILE A 19 -3.72 -2.93 -6.93
C ILE A 19 -3.16 -1.97 -7.99
N ALA A 20 -2.07 -2.36 -8.68
CA ALA A 20 -1.44 -1.52 -9.69
C ALA A 20 -0.95 -2.37 -10.87
N ASP A 21 -1.01 -1.82 -12.08
CA ASP A 21 -0.50 -2.43 -13.31
C ASP A 21 0.47 -1.49 -14.03
N VAL A 22 1.33 -2.04 -14.88
CA VAL A 22 2.36 -1.28 -15.60
C VAL A 22 2.30 -1.55 -17.09
N GLN A 23 2.20 -0.48 -17.86
CA GLN A 23 2.29 -0.53 -19.32
C GLN A 23 3.60 0.07 -19.79
N VAL A 24 4.35 -0.70 -20.58
CA VAL A 24 5.60 -0.25 -21.20
C VAL A 24 5.28 0.33 -22.57
N ILE A 25 5.54 1.62 -22.77
CA ILE A 25 5.24 2.31 -24.02
C ILE A 25 6.44 2.31 -24.95
N ASP A 26 7.62 2.56 -24.39
CA ASP A 26 8.89 2.51 -25.08
C ASP A 26 9.97 1.99 -24.12
N SER A 27 11.21 1.89 -24.60
CA SER A 27 12.32 1.34 -23.81
C SER A 27 12.66 2.16 -22.57
N ARG A 28 12.26 3.43 -22.48
CA ARG A 28 12.57 4.35 -21.38
C ARG A 28 11.34 4.98 -20.74
N THR A 29 10.13 4.58 -21.13
CA THR A 29 8.90 5.16 -20.61
C THR A 29 7.92 4.06 -20.23
N ILE A 30 7.49 4.11 -18.97
CA ILE A 30 6.42 3.27 -18.45
C ILE A 30 5.28 4.12 -17.89
N TYR A 31 4.09 3.54 -17.89
CA TYR A 31 2.91 4.09 -17.24
C TYR A 31 2.42 3.14 -16.17
N ILE A 32 2.31 3.64 -14.95
CA ILE A 32 1.73 2.93 -13.81
C ILE A 32 0.25 3.31 -13.70
N VAL A 33 -0.62 2.33 -13.65
CA VAL A 33 -2.08 2.47 -13.57
C VAL A 33 -2.55 1.84 -12.26
N GLY A 34 -3.23 2.63 -11.42
CA GLY A 34 -3.91 2.07 -10.25
C GLY A 34 -5.19 1.36 -10.67
N LYS A 35 -5.38 0.13 -10.20
CA LYS A 35 -6.56 -0.70 -10.46
C LYS A 35 -7.43 -0.90 -9.21
N GLY A 36 -6.82 -0.94 -8.03
CA GLY A 36 -7.51 -1.18 -6.76
C GLY A 36 -6.86 -0.40 -5.62
N PHE A 37 -7.56 -0.27 -4.50
CA PHE A 37 -7.05 0.42 -3.32
C PHE A 37 -6.00 -0.40 -2.58
N GLY A 38 -5.00 0.28 -2.02
CA GLY A 38 -3.97 -0.34 -1.19
C GLY A 38 -2.56 0.09 -1.60
N ASN A 39 -1.58 -0.67 -1.12
CA ASN A 39 -0.17 -0.48 -1.45
C ASN A 39 0.32 -1.58 -2.40
N SER A 40 1.15 -1.20 -3.35
CA SER A 40 1.85 -2.10 -4.26
C SER A 40 3.28 -1.62 -4.46
N ALA A 41 4.19 -2.50 -4.84
CA ALA A 41 5.57 -2.13 -5.13
C ALA A 41 5.90 -2.48 -6.59
N ILE A 42 6.70 -1.64 -7.22
CA ILE A 42 7.09 -1.80 -8.61
C ILE A 42 8.60 -1.65 -8.71
N THR A 43 9.24 -2.65 -9.29
CA THR A 43 10.67 -2.64 -9.58
C THR A 43 10.87 -2.86 -11.07
N VAL A 44 11.65 -2.00 -11.70
CA VAL A 44 12.02 -2.10 -13.11
C VAL A 44 13.51 -2.29 -13.20
N THR A 45 13.94 -3.35 -13.88
CA THR A 45 15.34 -3.64 -14.14
C THR A 45 15.67 -3.48 -15.61
N GLY A 46 16.90 -3.06 -15.90
CA GLY A 46 17.45 -3.00 -17.24
C GLY A 46 17.89 -4.37 -17.74
N ARG A 47 18.23 -4.45 -19.02
CA ARG A 47 18.77 -5.70 -19.61
C ARG A 47 20.12 -6.11 -19.04
N ASP A 48 20.82 -5.17 -18.41
CA ASP A 48 22.07 -5.36 -17.68
C ASP A 48 21.86 -5.82 -16.23
N GLY A 49 20.60 -6.03 -15.81
CA GLY A 49 20.25 -6.44 -14.46
C GLY A 49 20.29 -5.32 -13.42
N ARG A 50 20.59 -4.08 -13.82
CA ARG A 50 20.56 -2.92 -12.91
C ARG A 50 19.15 -2.43 -12.69
N THR A 51 18.83 -2.06 -11.46
CA THR A 51 17.55 -1.44 -11.14
C THR A 51 17.50 -0.03 -11.73
N LEU A 52 16.50 0.20 -12.58
CA LEU A 52 16.23 1.50 -13.22
C LEU A 52 15.18 2.29 -12.45
N PHE A 53 14.24 1.59 -11.81
CA PHE A 53 13.21 2.18 -10.96
C PHE A 53 12.87 1.19 -9.84
N ASP A 54 12.72 1.71 -8.62
CA ASP A 54 12.20 0.98 -7.47
C ASP A 54 11.34 1.95 -6.67
N GLY A 55 10.08 1.59 -6.43
CA GLY A 55 9.15 2.48 -5.76
C GLY A 55 7.91 1.77 -5.23
N GLU A 56 7.43 2.28 -4.10
CA GLU A 56 6.14 1.92 -3.54
C GLU A 56 5.04 2.85 -4.07
N ILE A 57 3.90 2.26 -4.40
CA ILE A 57 2.74 2.91 -4.99
C ILE A 57 1.57 2.76 -4.02
N PHE A 58 1.06 3.90 -3.56
CA PHE A 58 -0.15 3.98 -2.76
C PHE A 58 -1.31 4.40 -3.66
N VAL A 59 -2.26 3.51 -3.84
CA VAL A 59 -3.48 3.79 -4.61
C VAL A 59 -4.59 4.10 -3.62
N THR A 60 -5.00 5.36 -3.61
CA THR A 60 -6.08 5.88 -2.77
C THR A 60 -7.16 6.51 -3.64
N THR A 61 -8.34 6.76 -3.07
CA THR A 61 -9.34 7.58 -3.75
C THR A 61 -8.74 8.97 -3.97
N SER A 62 -8.75 9.43 -5.22
CA SER A 62 -8.36 10.79 -5.55
C SER A 62 -9.43 11.77 -5.06
N GLN A 63 -9.42 12.03 -3.77
CA GLN A 63 -10.17 13.12 -3.15
C GLN A 63 -9.41 14.45 -3.39
N LYS A 64 -9.07 14.76 -4.65
CA LYS A 64 -8.46 16.05 -4.98
C LYS A 64 -9.45 17.16 -4.65
N GLY A 65 -9.10 18.00 -3.67
CA GLY A 65 -9.97 19.06 -3.18
C GLY A 65 -11.04 18.58 -2.20
N ALA A 66 -11.00 17.33 -1.72
CA ALA A 66 -11.87 16.95 -0.62
C ALA A 66 -11.32 17.44 0.71
N ILE A 67 -12.18 18.09 1.46
CA ILE A 67 -11.94 18.55 2.82
C ILE A 67 -12.94 17.87 3.75
N ASN A 68 -12.52 17.65 4.98
CA ASN A 68 -13.44 17.28 6.05
C ASN A 68 -14.02 18.56 6.65
N VAL A 69 -15.33 18.75 6.51
CA VAL A 69 -16.06 19.85 7.14
C VAL A 69 -16.70 19.33 8.41
N TYR A 70 -16.31 19.91 9.55
CA TYR A 70 -16.88 19.59 10.85
C TYR A 70 -17.98 20.58 11.20
N ARG A 71 -19.22 20.09 11.36
CA ARG A 71 -20.36 20.87 11.86
C ARG A 71 -20.78 20.30 13.21
N GLY A 72 -20.20 20.85 14.28
CA GLY A 72 -20.30 20.27 15.61
C GLY A 72 -19.62 18.90 15.68
N LEU A 73 -20.36 17.87 16.11
CA LEU A 73 -19.87 16.48 16.20
C LEU A 73 -20.01 15.68 14.89
N LYS A 74 -20.53 16.28 13.82
CA LYS A 74 -20.69 15.61 12.51
C LYS A 74 -19.58 16.04 11.55
N SER A 75 -18.82 15.09 11.03
CA SER A 75 -17.88 15.30 9.93
C SER A 75 -18.54 14.90 8.60
N SER A 76 -18.42 15.75 7.58
CA SER A 76 -18.84 15.43 6.21
C SER A 76 -17.68 15.68 5.25
N LEU A 77 -17.48 14.73 4.35
CA LEU A 77 -16.50 14.83 3.27
C LEU A 77 -17.10 15.71 2.16
N THR A 78 -16.40 16.77 1.78
CA THR A 78 -16.87 17.75 0.81
C THR A 78 -15.79 17.99 -0.23
N VAL A 79 -16.09 17.84 -1.51
CA VAL A 79 -15.16 18.13 -2.61
C VAL A 79 -15.37 19.57 -3.06
N CYS A 80 -14.31 20.38 -2.98
CA CYS A 80 -14.33 21.79 -3.34
C CYS A 80 -13.51 22.04 -4.61
N SER A 81 -14.14 22.68 -5.59
CA SER A 81 -13.48 23.39 -6.68
C SER A 81 -13.92 24.86 -6.61
N THR A 82 -14.47 25.46 -7.68
CA THR A 82 -15.10 26.80 -7.62
C THR A 82 -16.36 26.82 -6.73
N VAL A 83 -17.05 25.69 -6.63
CA VAL A 83 -18.18 25.45 -5.72
C VAL A 83 -17.93 24.14 -4.98
N CYS A 84 -18.39 24.04 -3.74
CA CYS A 84 -18.27 22.84 -2.92
C CYS A 84 -19.54 21.99 -2.99
N ILE A 85 -19.39 20.68 -3.15
CA ILE A 85 -20.48 19.71 -3.19
C ILE A 85 -20.27 18.69 -2.06
N SER A 86 -21.31 18.43 -1.28
CA SER A 86 -21.30 17.47 -0.17
C SER A 86 -21.89 16.14 -0.60
N GLU A 87 -21.23 15.03 -0.25
CA GLU A 87 -21.82 13.71 -0.32
C GLU A 87 -22.62 13.49 0.98
N ASP A 88 -23.91 13.78 0.98
CA ASP A 88 -24.79 13.37 2.08
C ASP A 88 -24.84 11.84 2.09
N ALA A 89 -24.24 11.25 3.13
CA ALA A 89 -24.11 9.80 3.29
C ALA A 89 -25.48 9.11 3.38
N THR A 90 -26.05 8.74 2.24
CA THR A 90 -26.97 7.60 2.11
C THR A 90 -26.26 6.55 1.28
N SER A 91 -25.24 5.94 1.88
CA SER A 91 -24.62 4.72 1.38
C SER A 91 -24.59 3.72 2.53
N GLU A 92 -25.62 2.87 2.53
CA GLU A 92 -25.67 1.61 3.25
C GLU A 92 -24.50 0.74 2.75
N ASN A 93 -23.36 0.79 3.44
CA ASN A 93 -22.29 -0.17 3.26
C ASN A 93 -21.72 -0.55 4.62
N THR A 94 -22.19 -1.69 5.11
CA THR A 94 -21.69 -2.40 6.29
C THR A 94 -20.17 -2.53 6.22
N SER A 95 -19.47 -1.62 6.89
CA SER A 95 -18.05 -1.79 7.17
C SER A 95 -17.92 -2.84 8.28
N ALA A 96 -17.63 -4.07 7.87
CA ALA A 96 -17.17 -5.11 8.75
C ALA A 96 -15.85 -4.68 9.39
N SER A 97 -15.85 -4.67 10.72
CA SER A 97 -14.73 -4.37 11.60
C SER A 97 -13.47 -5.17 11.26
N ALA A 98 -12.32 -4.50 11.37
CA ALA A 98 -11.00 -5.13 11.27
C ALA A 98 -10.87 -6.35 12.21
N PRO A 99 -10.23 -7.45 11.78
CA PRO A 99 -9.87 -8.53 12.70
C PRO A 99 -8.76 -8.05 13.63
N SER A 100 -9.05 -8.00 14.93
CA SER A 100 -8.06 -7.87 15.99
C SER A 100 -7.16 -9.10 15.99
N VAL A 101 -5.90 -8.92 15.63
CA VAL A 101 -4.86 -9.94 15.74
C VAL A 101 -4.64 -10.23 17.24
N PRO A 102 -4.75 -11.48 17.72
CA PRO A 102 -4.43 -11.79 19.11
C PRO A 102 -2.92 -11.69 19.32
N VAL A 103 -2.51 -10.79 20.22
CA VAL A 103 -1.14 -10.75 20.74
C VAL A 103 -0.95 -11.95 21.66
N THR A 104 -0.42 -13.06 21.13
CA THR A 104 0.12 -14.14 21.95
C THR A 104 1.51 -13.76 22.43
N THR A 105 1.59 -13.37 23.69
CA THR A 105 2.84 -13.26 24.46
C THR A 105 3.52 -14.63 24.56
N PRO A 106 4.83 -14.77 24.30
CA PRO A 106 5.53 -16.02 24.54
C PRO A 106 5.72 -16.24 26.05
N THR A 107 5.13 -17.31 26.58
CA THR A 107 5.44 -17.81 27.93
C THR A 107 6.83 -18.44 27.92
N VAL A 108 7.79 -17.84 28.64
CA VAL A 108 9.09 -18.45 28.90
C VAL A 108 8.88 -19.57 29.92
N THR A 109 8.86 -20.82 29.44
CA THR A 109 8.96 -22.00 30.30
C THR A 109 10.41 -22.17 30.72
N THR A 110 10.73 -21.77 31.96
CA THR A 110 11.99 -22.11 32.62
C THR A 110 12.00 -23.59 32.98
N ALA A 111 12.83 -24.38 32.31
CA ALA A 111 13.15 -25.75 32.69
C ALA A 111 14.12 -25.75 33.90
N PRO A 112 13.93 -26.63 34.91
CA PRO A 112 14.88 -26.75 36.01
C PRO A 112 16.16 -27.46 35.54
N VAL A 113 17.31 -26.87 35.90
CA VAL A 113 18.66 -27.42 35.71
C VAL A 113 18.80 -28.66 36.59
N ALA A 114 18.94 -29.84 35.97
CA ALA A 114 19.37 -31.05 36.65
C ALA A 114 20.90 -31.01 36.83
N MET A 115 21.33 -30.94 38.08
CA MET A 115 22.73 -31.09 38.51
C MET A 115 23.26 -32.47 38.10
N GLN A 116 24.23 -32.51 37.18
CA GLN A 116 25.07 -33.68 37.00
C GLN A 116 26.14 -33.69 38.08
N SER A 117 26.01 -34.68 38.97
CA SER A 117 26.98 -35.04 40.00
C SER A 117 28.22 -35.62 39.33
N VAL A 118 29.36 -34.98 39.57
CA VAL A 118 30.71 -35.48 39.26
C VAL A 118 31.04 -36.58 40.26
N SER A 119 31.44 -37.76 39.78
CA SER A 119 32.11 -38.75 40.63
C SER A 119 33.21 -39.47 39.85
N HIS A 120 34.42 -39.28 40.39
CA HIS A 120 35.71 -39.99 40.27
C HIS A 120 35.90 -41.06 39.20
#